data_AF-A0A143XCK9-F1
#
_entry.id   AF-A0A143XCK9-F1
#
_cell.length_a   1.000
_cell.length_b   1.000
_cell.length_c   1.000
_cell.angle_alpha   90.00
_cell.angle_beta   90.00
_cell.angle_gamma   90.00
#
_symmetry.space_group_name_H-M   'P 1'
#
loop_
_entity.id
_entity.type
_entity.pdbx_description
1 polymer ?
#
loop_
_entity_poly.entity_id
_entity_poly.type
_entity_poly.pdbx_seq_one_letter_code
_entity_poly.pdbx_strand_id
1 'polypeptide(L)'
;MGCTTGRSRQAGQSNTRLHHTRYRIERCYDALFFDGRTVTPQKARELYLGKEHPRDGIVRFFRSHNGEFGRMVGATGRKHTL
;
A
#
# COMPACT_ATOMS: atom_id res chain seq x y z
N MET A 1 4.76 -1.72 -26.02
CA MET A 1 5.36 -1.66 -24.66
C MET A 1 5.99 -0.31 -24.45
N GLY A 2 5.73 0.33 -23.31
CA GLY A 2 6.00 1.76 -23.12
C GLY A 2 7.49 2.07 -22.94
N CYS A 3 8.08 2.72 -23.93
CA CYS A 3 9.36 3.41 -23.80
C CYS A 3 9.15 4.89 -24.14
N THR A 4 9.88 5.78 -23.49
CA THR A 4 9.94 7.17 -23.94
C THR A 4 10.72 7.22 -25.24
N THR A 5 10.11 7.80 -26.28
CA THR A 5 10.71 7.98 -27.61
C THR A 5 11.66 9.17 -27.62
N GLY A 6 12.68 9.12 -28.49
CA GLY A 6 13.68 10.19 -28.65
C GLY A 6 15.04 9.85 -28.03
N ARG A 7 16.07 10.59 -28.45
CA ARG A 7 17.48 10.34 -28.08
C ARG A 7 17.99 11.29 -26.96
N SER A 8 17.09 12.01 -26.29
CA SER A 8 17.49 12.93 -25.23
C SER A 8 18.05 12.14 -24.03
N ARG A 9 18.98 12.76 -23.28
CA ARG A 9 19.52 12.17 -22.05
C ARG A 9 18.40 11.82 -21.05
N GLN A 10 17.37 12.66 -20.98
CA GLN A 10 16.20 12.45 -20.13
C GLN A 10 15.39 11.22 -20.57
N ALA A 11 15.16 11.02 -21.87
CA ALA A 11 14.49 9.82 -22.38
C ALA A 11 15.30 8.56 -22.05
N GLY A 12 16.63 8.62 -22.18
CA GLY A 12 17.52 7.54 -21.75
C GLY A 12 17.36 7.20 -20.27
N GLN A 13 17.41 8.20 -19.38
CA GLN A 13 17.23 8.01 -17.94
C GLN A 13 15.85 7.44 -17.58
N SER A 14 14.78 7.95 -18.19
CA SER A 14 13.43 7.42 -18.02
C SER A 14 13.33 5.96 -18.42
N ASN A 15 13.88 5.59 -19.58
CA ASN A 15 13.90 4.20 -20.05
C ASN A 15 14.71 3.28 -19.12
N THR A 16 15.86 3.73 -18.61
CA THR A 16 16.63 2.97 -17.61
C THR A 16 15.82 2.74 -16.34
N ARG A 17 15.11 3.76 -15.84
CA ARG A 17 14.26 3.63 -14.66
C ARG A 17 13.10 2.66 -14.90
N LEU A 18 12.44 2.76 -16.04
CA LEU A 18 11.36 1.84 -16.43
C LEU A 18 11.85 0.40 -16.53
N HIS A 19 13.02 0.18 -17.13
CA HIS A 19 13.64 -1.13 -17.21
C HIS A 19 13.92 -1.70 -15.82
N HIS A 20 14.50 -0.90 -14.92
CA HIS A 20 14.79 -1.34 -13.56
C HIS A 20 13.51 -1.67 -12.77
N THR A 21 12.46 -0.85 -12.89
CA THR A 21 11.15 -1.14 -12.29
C THR A 21 10.57 -2.45 -12.82
N ARG A 22 10.60 -2.64 -14.14
CA ARG A 22 10.08 -3.86 -14.77
C ARG A 22 10.83 -5.10 -14.31
N TYR A 23 12.16 -5.06 -14.33
CA TYR A 23 13.01 -6.15 -13.85
C TYR A 23 12.67 -6.55 -12.42
N ARG A 24 12.48 -5.57 -11.53
CA ARG A 24 12.10 -5.83 -10.13
C ARG A 24 10.72 -6.48 -10.01
N ILE A 25 9.75 -6.08 -10.83
CA ILE A 25 8.41 -6.69 -10.84
C ILE A 25 8.47 -8.13 -11.35
N GLU A 26 9.21 -8.37 -12.44
CA GLU A 26 9.42 -9.72 -13.00
C GLU A 26 10.05 -10.65 -11.96
N ARG A 27 11.05 -10.19 -11.20
CA ARG A 27 11.61 -10.96 -10.09
C ARG A 27 10.60 -11.32 -8.99
N CYS A 28 9.61 -10.47 -8.72
CA CYS A 28 8.55 -10.80 -7.75
C CYS A 28 7.64 -11.91 -8.29
N TYR A 29 7.35 -11.91 -9.59
CA TYR A 29 6.60 -12.99 -10.23
C TYR A 29 7.37 -14.31 -10.22
N ASP A 30 8.65 -14.28 -10.58
CA ASP A 30 9.53 -15.44 -10.56
C ASP A 30 9.62 -16.04 -9.16
N ALA A 31 9.83 -15.21 -8.14
CA ALA A 31 9.89 -15.66 -6.75
C ALA A 31 8.60 -16.38 -6.31
N LEU A 32 7.43 -15.85 -6.66
CA LEU A 32 6.15 -16.52 -6.35
C LEU A 32 6.00 -17.84 -7.09
N PHE A 33 6.41 -17.89 -8.36
CA PHE A 33 6.36 -19.08 -9.18
C PHE A 33 7.27 -20.19 -8.63
N PHE A 34 8.53 -19.87 -8.33
CA PHE A 34 9.51 -20.83 -7.81
C PHE A 34 9.18 -21.31 -6.39
N ASP A 35 8.54 -20.48 -5.56
CA ASP A 35 8.03 -20.88 -4.25
C ASP A 35 6.79 -21.81 -4.32
N GLY A 36 6.32 -22.17 -5.53
CA GLY A 36 5.10 -22.96 -5.72
C GLY A 36 3.82 -22.24 -5.27
N ARG A 37 3.87 -20.92 -5.11
CA ARG A 37 2.71 -20.12 -4.68
C ARG A 37 1.88 -19.74 -5.88
N THR A 38 0.56 -19.66 -5.70
CA THR A 38 -0.31 -19.04 -6.71
C THR A 38 0.16 -17.61 -6.98
N VAL A 39 0.56 -17.38 -8.22
CA VAL A 39 0.97 -16.08 -8.72
C VAL A 39 -0.27 -15.21 -8.89
N THR A 40 -0.35 -14.13 -8.12
CA THR A 40 -1.45 -13.15 -8.23
C THR A 40 -0.89 -11.74 -8.23
N PRO A 41 -1.55 -10.77 -8.89
CA PRO A 41 -1.12 -9.37 -8.87
C PRO A 41 -0.98 -8.80 -7.46
N GLN A 42 -1.87 -9.19 -6.54
CA GLN A 42 -1.81 -8.75 -5.15
C GLN A 42 -0.53 -9.22 -4.45
N LYS A 43 -0.19 -10.51 -4.53
CA LYS A 43 1.03 -11.06 -3.92
C LYS A 43 2.30 -10.46 -4.53
N ALA A 44 2.32 -10.26 -5.85
CA ALA A 44 3.45 -9.61 -6.52
C ALA A 44 3.61 -8.17 -6.05
N ARG A 45 2.50 -7.43 -5.87
CA ARG A 45 2.48 -6.07 -5.29
C ARG A 45 3.01 -6.06 -3.85
N GLU A 46 2.58 -7.00 -3.01
CA GLU A 46 3.05 -7.13 -1.62
C GLU A 46 4.55 -7.46 -1.53
N LEU A 47 5.09 -8.29 -2.42
CA LEU A 47 6.53 -8.54 -2.47
C LEU A 47 7.31 -7.32 -2.99
N TYR A 48 6.78 -6.64 -4.01
CA TYR A 48 7.45 -5.49 -4.64
C TYR A 48 7.52 -4.27 -3.73
N LEU A 49 6.42 -3.96 -3.02
CA LEU A 49 6.32 -2.82 -2.10
C LEU A 49 6.80 -3.17 -0.68
N GLY A 50 6.97 -4.47 -0.38
CA GLY A 50 7.01 -4.97 0.99
C GLY A 50 5.58 -5.14 1.53
N LYS A 51 5.41 -6.00 2.55
CA LYS A 51 4.12 -6.11 3.25
C LYS A 51 3.76 -4.70 3.73
N GLU A 52 2.66 -4.14 3.20
CA GLU A 52 2.03 -3.01 3.88
C GLU A 52 1.78 -3.50 5.31
N HIS A 53 2.27 -2.74 6.29
CA HIS A 53 1.80 -2.95 7.66
C HIS A 53 0.28 -2.94 7.60
N PRO A 54 -0.40 -3.87 8.27
CA PRO A 54 -1.85 -3.91 8.21
C PRO A 54 -2.38 -2.50 8.48
N ARG A 55 -3.43 -2.12 7.74
CA ARG A 55 -4.19 -0.87 7.97
C ARG A 55 -4.78 -0.78 9.39
N ASP A 56 -4.44 -1.72 10.27
CA ASP A 56 -4.52 -1.67 11.72
C ASP A 56 -4.21 -0.27 12.26
N GLY A 57 -3.23 0.47 11.74
CA GLY A 57 -2.98 1.84 12.20
C GLY A 57 -4.22 2.75 12.13
N ILE A 58 -4.91 2.76 10.99
CA ILE A 58 -6.08 3.62 10.75
C ILE A 58 -7.32 3.09 11.47
N VAL A 59 -7.57 1.77 11.39
CA VAL A 59 -8.73 1.16 12.06
C VAL A 59 -8.59 1.26 13.58
N ARG A 60 -7.39 1.04 14.13
CA ARG A 60 -7.08 1.20 15.56
C ARG A 60 -7.19 2.66 15.98
N PHE A 61 -6.74 3.60 15.16
CA PHE A 61 -6.92 5.03 15.39
C PHE A 61 -8.41 5.39 15.53
N PHE A 62 -9.24 5.03 14.53
CA PHE A 62 -10.67 5.35 14.59
C PHE A 62 -11.39 4.64 15.74
N ARG A 63 -11.00 3.40 16.08
CA ARG A 63 -11.54 2.70 17.24
C ARG A 63 -11.24 3.43 18.56
N SER A 64 -10.00 3.88 18.74
CA SER A 64 -9.59 4.64 19.93
C SER A 64 -10.31 5.99 20.01
N HIS A 65 -10.30 6.74 18.91
CA HIS A 65 -10.97 8.04 18.79
C HIS A 65 -12.46 7.94 19.13
N ASN A 66 -13.17 6.96 18.55
CA ASN A 66 -14.61 6.81 18.77
C ASN A 66 -14.96 6.40 20.20
N GLY A 67 -14.09 5.61 20.86
CA GLY A 67 -14.25 5.28 22.27
C GLY A 67 -14.03 6.48 23.20
N GLU A 68 -13.14 7.40 22.84
CA GLU A 68 -12.94 8.66 23.57
C GLU A 68 -14.11 9.64 23.33
N PHE A 69 -14.51 9.82 22.07
CA PHE A 69 -15.66 10.64 21.70
C PHE A 69 -16.95 10.16 22.37
N GLY A 70 -17.20 8.85 22.39
CA GLY A 70 -18.36 8.27 23.09
C GLY A 70 -18.36 8.55 24.60
N ARG A 71 -17.19 8.59 25.24
CA ARG A 71 -17.06 8.98 26.66
C ARG A 71 -17.34 10.47 26.87
N MET A 72 -16.85 11.32 25.97
CA MET A 72 -17.09 12.76 26.02
C MET A 72 -18.58 13.08 25.86
N VAL A 73 -19.23 12.53 24.84
CA VAL A 73 -20.67 12.73 24.56
C VAL A 73 -21.55 12.04 25.61
N GLY A 74 -21.18 10.84 26.07
CA GLY A 74 -21.90 10.12 27.12
C GLY A 74 -21.85 10.83 28.48
N ALA A 75 -20.75 11.55 28.79
CA ALA A 75 -20.65 12.38 29.98
C ALA A 75 -21.50 13.66 29.89
N THR A 76 -21.70 14.20 28.67
CA THR A 76 -22.62 15.33 28.42
C THR A 76 -24.10 14.92 28.43
N GLY A 77 -24.38 13.62 28.34
CA GLY A 77 -25.73 13.04 28.33
C GLY A 77 -26.33 12.76 29.73
N ARG A 78 -25.69 13.18 30.83
CA ARG A 78 -26.40 13.28 32.12
C ARG A 78 -27.39 14.43 32.02
N LYS A 79 -28.59 14.09 31.57
CA LYS A 79 -29.78 14.93 31.52
C LYS A 79 -29.87 15.74 32.80
N HIS A 80 -29.96 17.05 32.63
CA HIS A 80 -30.48 17.97 33.62
C HIS A 80 -31.89 17.48 33.97
N THR A 81 -32.06 16.86 35.14
CA THR A 81 -33.37 16.54 35.70
C THR A 81 -34.02 17.87 36.08
N LEU A 82 -34.99 18.31 35.27
CA LEU A 82 -36.05 19.23 35.71
C LEU A 82 -37.20 18.40 36.25
#